data_AF-A0A0U1M3Y1-F1
#
_entry.id   AF-A0A0U1M3Y1-F1
#
_cell.length_a   1.000
_cell.length_b   1.000
_cell.length_c   1.000
_cell.angle_alpha   90.00
_cell.angle_beta   90.00
_cell.angle_gamma   90.00
#
_symmetry.space_group_name_H-M   'P 1'
#
loop_
_entity.id
_entity.type
_entity.pdbx_description
1 polymer ?
#
loop_
_entity_poly.entity_id
_entity_poly.type
_entity_poly.pdbx_seq_one_letter_code
_entity_poly.pdbx_strand_id
1 'polypeptide(L)'
;MMHSWILTNVLAGLLSPAVAGAPIRIPPPVLPGMDHLKLDRNLEGKYFHEPVGHEKGADDRLGHYDTRYFHGMVTDEERVETLHHMVRAYLDFFRENQLETWIAHGTLLGWWWNSKLLPWDWDVDTQVRDTTLVRLATEFNQTISHYVSADKKYKREYMLDINPWAYFRDNGPGHNIIDARWIDTTNGLYIDITALSVFDPRSKPDQWECKNHHKYKTEDLFPLRETSFEGVVAMVPYKYQEMLLEEYSLKSLARINYEK
;
A
#
# COMPACT_ATOMS: atom_id res chain seq x y z
N MET A 1 89.20 16.33 -24.70
CA MET A 1 88.20 15.93 -23.68
C MET A 1 86.82 16.10 -24.26
N MET A 2 86.22 15.03 -24.80
CA MET A 2 84.83 15.01 -25.23
C MET A 2 84.08 14.12 -24.23
N HIS A 3 83.08 14.66 -23.54
CA HIS A 3 82.20 13.87 -22.69
C HIS A 3 80.83 13.74 -23.36
N SER A 4 80.47 12.47 -23.57
CA SER A 4 79.21 11.98 -24.11
C SER A 4 78.08 12.12 -23.09
N TRP A 5 76.89 12.50 -23.56
CA TRP A 5 75.65 12.42 -22.79
C TRP A 5 75.07 11.00 -22.89
N ILE A 6 74.74 10.39 -21.75
CA ILE A 6 73.99 9.13 -21.67
C ILE A 6 72.56 9.50 -21.23
N LEU A 7 71.58 9.18 -22.07
CA LEU A 7 70.16 9.24 -21.76
C LEU A 7 69.75 7.97 -21.01
N THR A 8 69.32 8.10 -19.76
CA THR A 8 68.62 7.05 -19.01
C THR A 8 67.13 7.08 -19.34
N ASN A 9 66.64 6.02 -19.98
CA ASN A 9 65.20 5.73 -20.16
C ASN A 9 64.60 5.28 -18.81
N VAL A 10 63.62 6.01 -18.29
CA VAL A 10 62.76 5.57 -17.19
C VAL A 10 61.48 4.99 -17.80
N LEU A 11 61.28 3.68 -17.67
CA LEU A 11 59.98 3.05 -17.93
C LEU A 11 58.99 3.47 -16.85
N ALA A 12 57.99 4.28 -17.20
CA ALA A 12 56.80 4.48 -16.37
C ALA A 12 55.83 3.31 -16.60
N GLY A 13 55.70 2.43 -15.61
CA GLY A 13 54.66 1.40 -15.59
C GLY A 13 53.29 2.05 -15.40
N LEU A 14 52.40 1.86 -16.37
CA LEU A 14 50.98 2.21 -16.27
C LEU A 14 50.31 1.24 -15.28
N LEU A 15 50.05 1.71 -14.06
CA LEU A 15 49.11 1.06 -13.15
C LEU A 15 47.70 1.23 -13.72
N SER A 16 47.08 0.12 -14.15
CA SER A 16 45.64 0.10 -14.43
C SER A 16 44.87 0.49 -13.17
N PRO A 17 43.87 1.37 -13.24
CA PRO A 17 43.03 1.66 -12.08
C PRO A 17 42.24 0.40 -11.73
N ALA A 18 42.27 0.03 -10.46
CA ALA A 18 41.45 -1.04 -9.92
C ALA A 18 39.99 -0.78 -10.28
N VAL A 19 39.36 -1.75 -10.94
CA VAL A 19 37.92 -1.76 -11.19
C VAL A 19 37.25 -1.74 -9.82
N ALA A 20 36.64 -0.61 -9.46
CA ALA A 20 35.78 -0.53 -8.28
C ALA A 20 34.73 -1.64 -8.41
N GLY A 21 34.75 -2.62 -7.51
CA GLY A 21 33.77 -3.70 -7.49
C GLY A 21 32.36 -3.10 -7.46
N ALA A 22 31.48 -3.60 -8.31
CA ALA A 22 30.08 -3.19 -8.31
C ALA A 22 29.53 -3.29 -6.86
N PRO A 23 28.75 -2.30 -6.39
CA PRO A 23 28.17 -2.35 -5.06
C PRO A 23 27.42 -3.67 -4.88
N ILE A 24 27.68 -4.37 -3.77
CA ILE A 24 26.99 -5.60 -3.42
C ILE A 24 25.50 -5.25 -3.29
N ARG A 25 24.70 -5.63 -4.29
CA ARG A 25 23.24 -5.51 -4.22
C ARG A 25 22.74 -6.61 -3.28
N ILE A 26 22.41 -6.23 -2.05
CA ILE A 26 21.67 -7.09 -1.14
C ILE A 26 20.31 -7.35 -1.79
N PRO A 27 19.87 -8.61 -1.95
CA PRO A 27 18.54 -8.89 -2.50
C PRO A 27 17.48 -8.28 -1.59
N PRO A 28 16.38 -7.77 -2.15
CA PRO A 28 15.31 -7.19 -1.35
C PRO A 28 14.69 -8.25 -0.43
N PRO A 29 14.19 -7.86 0.75
CA PRO A 29 13.40 -8.75 1.57
C PRO A 29 12.18 -9.22 0.79
N VAL A 30 11.74 -10.45 1.07
CA VAL A 30 10.59 -11.09 0.40
C VAL A 30 9.57 -11.52 1.42
N LEU A 31 8.34 -11.69 0.98
CA LEU A 31 7.19 -12.07 1.77
C LEU A 31 7.30 -13.57 2.13
N PRO A 32 7.51 -13.92 3.41
CA PRO A 32 7.64 -15.32 3.80
C PRO A 32 6.36 -16.12 3.49
N GLY A 33 6.49 -17.35 2.99
CA GLY A 33 5.34 -18.21 2.66
C GLY A 33 4.80 -18.03 1.23
N MET A 34 5.38 -17.11 0.45
CA MET A 34 5.09 -16.95 -0.98
C MET A 34 6.24 -17.42 -1.90
N ASP A 35 7.15 -18.25 -1.39
CA ASP A 35 8.35 -18.73 -2.10
C ASP A 35 8.06 -19.53 -3.39
N HIS A 36 6.80 -19.92 -3.59
CA HIS A 36 6.34 -20.57 -4.83
C HIS A 36 6.28 -19.60 -6.01
N LEU A 37 6.22 -18.29 -5.77
CA LEU A 37 6.28 -17.27 -6.82
C LEU A 37 7.71 -17.13 -7.34
N LYS A 38 7.90 -17.44 -8.63
CA LYS A 38 9.16 -17.24 -9.34
C LYS A 38 9.08 -15.99 -10.19
N LEU A 39 9.25 -14.84 -9.55
CA LEU A 39 9.20 -13.53 -10.22
C LEU A 39 10.59 -13.05 -10.60
N ASP A 40 10.76 -12.61 -11.84
CA ASP A 40 11.97 -11.92 -12.30
C ASP A 40 11.74 -10.41 -12.21
N ARG A 41 12.52 -9.73 -11.37
CA ARG A 41 12.47 -8.27 -11.20
C ARG A 41 12.69 -7.48 -12.48
N ASN A 42 13.41 -8.03 -13.46
CA ASN A 42 13.59 -7.34 -14.74
C ASN A 42 12.30 -7.32 -15.58
N LEU A 43 11.31 -8.14 -15.23
CA LEU A 43 9.99 -8.19 -15.86
C LEU A 43 8.94 -7.42 -15.04
N GLU A 44 9.36 -6.68 -14.02
CA GLU A 44 8.45 -5.90 -13.18
C GLU A 44 7.83 -4.74 -13.97
N GLY A 45 6.53 -4.87 -14.18
CA GLY A 45 5.66 -3.80 -14.68
C GLY A 45 4.61 -3.42 -13.65
N LYS A 46 3.94 -2.30 -13.90
CA LYS A 46 2.79 -1.86 -13.12
C LYS A 46 1.69 -2.92 -13.20
N TYR A 47 1.19 -3.35 -12.04
CA TYR A 47 0.14 -4.37 -11.96
C TYR A 47 -1.27 -3.78 -11.99
N PHE A 48 -1.54 -2.84 -11.08
CA PHE A 48 -2.82 -2.16 -11.03
C PHE A 48 -2.82 -0.96 -11.97
N HIS A 49 -3.94 -0.78 -12.69
CA HIS A 49 -4.05 0.27 -13.70
C HIS A 49 -5.31 1.10 -13.48
N GLU A 50 -5.12 2.40 -13.42
CA GLU A 50 -6.18 3.40 -13.35
C GLU A 50 -6.47 3.95 -14.76
N PRO A 51 -7.71 4.41 -15.05
CA PRO A 51 -8.09 5.03 -16.34
C PRO A 51 -7.16 6.17 -16.75
N VAL A 52 -6.83 7.01 -15.78
CA VAL A 52 -5.79 8.04 -15.86
C VAL A 52 -5.12 8.03 -14.49
N GLY A 53 -3.79 8.04 -14.44
CA GLY A 53 -3.07 8.08 -13.17
C GLY A 53 -3.11 9.46 -12.52
N HIS A 54 -2.39 9.63 -11.41
CA HIS A 54 -2.11 10.92 -10.76
C HIS A 54 -1.17 11.83 -11.57
N GLU A 55 -1.26 11.79 -12.90
CA GLU A 55 -0.41 12.58 -13.79
C GLU A 55 -0.82 14.05 -13.81
N LYS A 56 0.15 14.93 -14.05
CA LYS A 56 -0.05 16.38 -13.92
C LYS A 56 -1.08 16.89 -14.92
N GLY A 57 -2.20 17.40 -14.42
CA GLY A 57 -3.31 17.94 -15.22
C GLY A 57 -4.44 16.95 -15.47
N ALA A 58 -4.29 15.69 -15.04
CA ALA A 58 -5.40 14.76 -14.92
C ALA A 58 -6.29 15.15 -13.74
N ASP A 59 -7.56 14.74 -13.83
CA ASP A 59 -8.46 14.77 -12.70
C ASP A 59 -8.04 13.66 -11.73
N ASP A 60 -7.53 14.04 -10.56
CA ASP A 60 -7.00 13.12 -9.54
C ASP A 60 -8.00 12.02 -9.17
N ARG A 61 -9.30 12.34 -9.28
CA ARG A 61 -10.40 11.42 -9.01
C ARG A 61 -10.38 10.17 -9.89
N LEU A 62 -9.83 10.27 -11.10
CA LEU A 62 -9.68 9.14 -12.02
C LEU A 62 -8.63 8.13 -11.54
N GLY A 63 -7.72 8.55 -10.65
CA GLY A 63 -6.73 7.72 -10.00
C GLY A 63 -7.29 6.74 -8.96
N HIS A 64 -8.60 6.80 -8.66
CA HIS A 64 -9.25 5.95 -7.66
C HIS A 64 -10.16 4.87 -8.27
N TYR A 65 -9.98 4.59 -9.56
CA TYR A 65 -10.73 3.58 -10.29
C TYR A 65 -9.81 2.51 -10.88
N ASP A 66 -10.24 1.26 -10.83
CA ASP A 66 -9.62 0.17 -11.58
C ASP A 66 -10.13 0.19 -13.03
N THR A 67 -9.19 0.26 -13.98
CA THR A 67 -9.51 0.42 -15.41
C THR A 67 -10.35 -0.73 -15.97
N ARG A 68 -10.30 -1.93 -15.37
CA ARG A 68 -11.06 -3.10 -15.84
C ARG A 68 -12.56 -2.94 -15.66
N TYR A 69 -12.99 -2.18 -14.66
CA TYR A 69 -14.39 -1.96 -14.29
C TYR A 69 -14.83 -0.50 -14.42
N PHE A 70 -13.94 0.37 -14.89
CA PHE A 70 -14.25 1.77 -15.10
C PHE A 70 -15.16 1.96 -16.32
N HIS A 71 -16.31 2.61 -16.10
CA HIS A 71 -17.30 2.90 -17.14
C HIS A 71 -17.66 4.38 -17.24
N GLY A 72 -16.94 5.24 -16.52
CA GLY A 72 -17.23 6.66 -16.35
C GLY A 72 -17.16 7.03 -14.88
N MET A 73 -16.92 8.32 -14.60
CA MET A 73 -16.90 8.81 -13.23
C MET A 73 -18.31 8.76 -12.65
N VAL A 74 -18.42 8.22 -11.44
CA VAL A 74 -19.67 8.23 -10.68
C VAL A 74 -19.96 9.62 -10.12
N THR A 75 -21.22 9.89 -9.78
CA THR A 75 -21.56 11.15 -9.07
C THR A 75 -21.07 11.10 -7.63
N ASP A 76 -21.03 12.25 -6.94
CA ASP A 76 -20.63 12.29 -5.54
C ASP A 76 -21.57 11.46 -4.65
N GLU A 77 -22.87 11.44 -4.94
CA GLU A 77 -23.85 10.62 -4.22
C GLU A 77 -23.58 9.11 -4.43
N GLU A 78 -23.32 8.70 -5.67
CA GLU A 78 -23.00 7.31 -5.99
C GLU A 78 -21.66 6.88 -5.40
N ARG A 79 -20.66 7.76 -5.37
CA ARG A 79 -19.39 7.51 -4.68
C ARG A 79 -19.63 7.27 -3.19
N VAL A 80 -20.34 8.17 -2.50
CA VAL A 80 -20.60 8.03 -1.05
C VAL A 80 -21.30 6.72 -0.75
N GLU A 81 -22.32 6.34 -1.53
CA GLU A 81 -23.02 5.06 -1.38
C GLU A 81 -22.10 3.87 -1.64
N THR A 82 -21.34 3.92 -2.73
CA THR A 82 -20.40 2.85 -3.13
C THR A 82 -19.36 2.62 -2.03
N LEU A 83 -18.67 3.66 -1.58
CA LEU A 83 -17.64 3.54 -0.54
C LEU A 83 -18.24 3.08 0.80
N HIS A 84 -19.43 3.56 1.17
CA HIS A 84 -20.13 3.11 2.39
C HIS A 84 -20.38 1.59 2.38
N HIS A 85 -20.91 1.05 1.26
CA HIS A 85 -21.15 -0.39 1.16
C HIS A 85 -19.87 -1.20 0.98
N MET A 86 -18.88 -0.65 0.27
CA MET A 86 -17.59 -1.30 0.04
C MET A 86 -16.81 -1.51 1.34
N VAL A 87 -16.69 -0.47 2.18
CA VAL A 87 -16.05 -0.55 3.49
C VAL A 87 -16.72 -1.59 4.37
N ARG A 88 -18.05 -1.60 4.41
CA ARG A 88 -18.80 -2.57 5.22
C ARG A 88 -18.55 -3.99 4.75
N ALA A 89 -18.65 -4.24 3.45
CA ALA A 89 -18.38 -5.56 2.87
C ALA A 89 -16.94 -6.03 3.12
N TYR A 90 -15.96 -5.13 2.99
CA TYR A 90 -14.55 -5.40 3.25
C TYR A 90 -14.31 -5.81 4.71
N LEU A 91 -14.76 -4.99 5.66
CA LEU A 91 -14.56 -5.26 7.09
C LEU A 91 -15.29 -6.53 7.54
N ASP A 92 -16.51 -6.77 7.03
CA ASP A 92 -17.26 -7.98 7.29
C ASP A 92 -16.55 -9.21 6.72
N PHE A 93 -16.06 -9.15 5.48
CA PHE A 93 -15.29 -10.23 4.85
C PHE A 93 -14.05 -10.61 5.66
N PHE A 94 -13.26 -9.61 6.09
CA PHE A 94 -12.07 -9.87 6.90
C PHE A 94 -12.42 -10.52 8.24
N ARG A 95 -13.45 -10.00 8.93
CA ARG A 95 -13.91 -10.55 10.21
C ARG A 95 -14.41 -11.99 10.07
N GLU A 96 -15.26 -12.26 9.08
CA GLU A 96 -15.88 -13.57 8.85
C GLU A 96 -14.84 -14.64 8.46
N ASN A 97 -13.77 -14.25 7.77
CA ASN A 97 -12.67 -15.14 7.39
C ASN A 97 -11.51 -15.16 8.39
N GLN A 98 -11.67 -14.54 9.57
CA GLN A 98 -10.65 -14.47 10.62
C GLN A 98 -9.33 -13.89 10.11
N LEU A 99 -9.41 -12.80 9.35
CA LEU A 99 -8.29 -12.04 8.81
C LEU A 99 -8.19 -10.71 9.57
N GLU A 100 -6.97 -10.33 9.94
CA GLU A 100 -6.73 -9.08 10.66
C GLU A 100 -6.40 -7.95 9.67
N THR A 101 -7.16 -6.87 9.75
CA THR A 101 -6.95 -5.60 9.04
C THR A 101 -7.32 -4.43 9.95
N TRP A 102 -6.80 -3.24 9.65
CA TRP A 102 -7.21 -1.99 10.28
C TRP A 102 -7.28 -0.88 9.23
N ILE A 103 -8.09 0.14 9.51
CA ILE A 103 -8.15 1.36 8.70
C ILE A 103 -6.91 2.22 8.95
N ALA A 104 -6.39 2.85 7.90
CA ALA A 104 -5.14 3.61 7.94
C ALA A 104 -5.29 4.98 7.26
N HIS A 105 -4.25 5.82 7.36
CA HIS A 105 -4.11 7.07 6.59
C HIS A 105 -5.37 7.95 6.62
N GLY A 106 -5.89 8.36 5.46
CA GLY A 106 -7.05 9.25 5.33
C GLY A 106 -8.32 8.63 5.89
N THR A 107 -8.48 7.31 5.75
CA THR A 107 -9.61 6.56 6.32
C THR A 107 -9.61 6.58 7.84
N LEU A 108 -8.43 6.41 8.46
CA LEU A 108 -8.28 6.54 9.92
C LEU A 108 -8.56 7.98 10.39
N LEU A 109 -8.19 8.99 9.61
CA LEU A 109 -8.51 10.38 9.89
C LEU A 109 -10.02 10.64 9.83
N GLY A 110 -10.73 10.11 8.83
CA GLY A 110 -12.19 10.18 8.77
C GLY A 110 -12.85 9.53 9.99
N TRP A 111 -12.37 8.33 10.37
CA TRP A 111 -12.83 7.66 11.58
C TRP A 111 -12.62 8.50 12.84
N TRP A 112 -11.47 9.16 12.99
CA TRP A 112 -11.17 10.01 14.14
C TRP A 112 -12.19 11.14 14.32
N TRP A 113 -12.69 11.72 13.22
CA TRP A 113 -13.62 12.83 13.29
C TRP A 113 -15.05 12.43 13.66
N ASN A 114 -15.58 11.33 13.10
CA ASN A 114 -16.97 10.94 13.36
C ASN A 114 -17.27 9.45 13.06
N SER A 115 -16.26 8.59 13.08
CA SER A 115 -16.38 7.16 12.76
C SER A 115 -16.95 6.88 11.36
N LYS A 116 -16.67 7.76 10.41
CA LYS A 116 -17.17 7.73 9.02
C LYS A 116 -16.09 8.16 8.03
N LEU A 117 -16.27 7.78 6.77
CA LEU A 117 -15.49 8.33 5.67
C LEU A 117 -15.62 9.86 5.63
N LEU A 118 -14.56 10.54 5.24
CA LEU A 118 -14.63 11.98 4.98
C LEU A 118 -15.52 12.22 3.75
N PRO A 119 -16.45 13.18 3.78
CA PRO A 119 -17.42 13.35 2.70
C PRO A 119 -16.81 13.65 1.33
N TRP A 120 -15.59 14.19 1.26
CA TRP A 120 -14.90 14.54 0.01
C TRP A 120 -13.86 13.50 -0.41
N ASP A 121 -13.60 12.48 0.41
CA ASP A 121 -12.52 11.52 0.18
C ASP A 121 -12.95 10.47 -0.85
N TRP A 122 -12.05 10.20 -1.78
CA TRP A 122 -12.26 9.22 -2.85
C TRP A 122 -11.55 7.90 -2.54
N ASP A 123 -10.66 7.92 -1.57
CA ASP A 123 -9.84 6.78 -1.19
C ASP A 123 -10.35 6.08 0.05
N VAL A 124 -10.05 4.79 0.11
CA VAL A 124 -10.11 4.01 1.32
C VAL A 124 -8.81 3.25 1.46
N ASP A 125 -8.08 3.55 2.52
CA ASP A 125 -6.78 2.97 2.84
C ASP A 125 -6.91 2.02 4.02
N THR A 126 -6.43 0.80 3.81
CA THR A 126 -6.37 -0.21 4.85
C THR A 126 -4.99 -0.83 4.90
N GLN A 127 -4.67 -1.35 6.06
CA GLN A 127 -3.43 -2.07 6.27
C GLN A 127 -3.69 -3.45 6.86
N VAL A 128 -2.73 -4.34 6.60
CA VAL A 128 -2.71 -5.72 7.09
C VAL A 128 -1.29 -6.10 7.50
N ARG A 129 -1.15 -7.14 8.32
CA ARG A 129 0.15 -7.80 8.50
C ARG A 129 0.53 -8.58 7.24
N ASP A 130 1.82 -8.73 7.02
CA ASP A 130 2.39 -9.63 6.01
C ASP A 130 1.79 -11.05 6.03
N THR A 131 1.61 -11.63 7.22
CA THR A 131 0.96 -12.93 7.42
C THR A 131 -0.49 -12.97 6.94
N THR A 132 -1.26 -11.89 7.15
CA THR A 132 -2.60 -11.77 6.57
C THR A 132 -2.52 -11.69 5.05
N LEU A 133 -1.61 -10.88 4.48
CA LEU A 133 -1.42 -10.77 3.04
C LEU A 133 -1.08 -12.13 2.39
N VAL A 134 -0.24 -12.95 3.03
CA VAL A 134 0.05 -14.32 2.57
C VAL A 134 -1.23 -15.16 2.49
N ARG A 135 -2.09 -15.09 3.52
CA ARG A 135 -3.39 -15.79 3.50
C ARG A 135 -4.30 -15.27 2.40
N LEU A 136 -4.39 -13.94 2.23
CA LEU A 136 -5.16 -13.34 1.13
C LEU A 136 -4.68 -13.90 -0.23
N ALA A 137 -3.37 -13.95 -0.44
CA ALA A 137 -2.78 -14.42 -1.69
C ALA A 137 -2.96 -15.91 -1.96
N THR A 138 -2.95 -16.74 -0.92
CA THR A 138 -2.98 -18.21 -1.05
C THR A 138 -4.38 -18.80 -0.97
N GLU A 139 -5.29 -18.16 -0.22
CA GLU A 139 -6.64 -18.66 0.05
C GLU A 139 -7.72 -17.88 -0.72
N PHE A 140 -7.50 -16.58 -1.01
CA PHE A 140 -8.58 -15.67 -1.44
C PHE A 140 -8.29 -14.85 -2.70
N ASN A 141 -7.12 -14.99 -3.32
CA ASN A 141 -6.79 -14.20 -4.50
C ASN A 141 -7.80 -14.44 -5.64
N GLN A 142 -8.27 -13.37 -6.27
CA GLN A 142 -9.28 -13.36 -7.33
C GLN A 142 -10.66 -13.91 -6.89
N THR A 143 -10.95 -13.93 -5.58
CA THR A 143 -12.30 -14.25 -5.10
C THR A 143 -13.26 -13.09 -5.33
N ILE A 144 -14.51 -13.43 -5.69
CA ILE A 144 -15.62 -12.48 -5.78
C ILE A 144 -16.50 -12.62 -4.54
N SER A 145 -16.50 -11.58 -3.72
CA SER A 145 -17.39 -11.45 -2.56
C SER A 145 -18.71 -10.82 -2.97
N HIS A 146 -19.81 -11.41 -2.52
CA HIS A 146 -21.16 -10.92 -2.81
C HIS A 146 -21.72 -10.25 -1.56
N TYR A 147 -22.13 -8.99 -1.71
CA TYR A 147 -22.66 -8.18 -0.62
C TYR A 147 -24.12 -7.83 -0.87
N VAL A 148 -24.91 -7.86 0.20
CA VAL A 148 -26.29 -7.36 0.22
C VAL A 148 -26.45 -6.45 1.43
N SER A 149 -26.91 -5.22 1.22
CA SER A 149 -27.15 -4.27 2.30
C SER A 149 -28.21 -4.79 3.28
N ALA A 150 -28.17 -4.32 4.53
CA ALA A 150 -29.13 -4.75 5.56
C ALA A 150 -30.60 -4.47 5.18
N ASP A 151 -30.86 -3.39 4.45
CA ASP A 151 -32.18 -3.04 3.92
C ASP A 151 -32.53 -3.74 2.59
N LYS A 152 -31.60 -4.57 2.08
CA LYS A 152 -31.70 -5.36 0.85
C LYS A 152 -31.87 -4.56 -0.44
N LYS A 153 -31.65 -3.24 -0.39
CA LYS A 153 -31.76 -2.37 -1.57
C LYS A 153 -30.54 -2.42 -2.46
N TYR A 154 -29.37 -2.66 -1.88
CA TYR A 154 -28.10 -2.66 -2.60
C TYR A 154 -27.55 -4.08 -2.65
N LYS A 155 -27.09 -4.46 -3.83
CA LYS A 155 -26.35 -5.68 -4.09
C LYS A 155 -25.09 -5.28 -4.83
N ARG A 156 -23.95 -5.75 -4.36
CA ARG A 156 -22.63 -5.40 -4.90
C ARG A 156 -21.79 -6.66 -4.99
N GLU A 157 -20.88 -6.67 -5.95
CA GLU A 157 -19.84 -7.68 -6.11
C GLU A 157 -18.49 -7.01 -5.99
N TYR A 158 -17.60 -7.63 -5.21
CA TYR A 158 -16.28 -7.11 -4.95
C TYR A 158 -15.22 -8.16 -5.25
N MET A 159 -14.23 -7.80 -6.05
CA MET A 159 -13.08 -8.65 -6.34
C MET A 159 -11.92 -8.33 -5.40
N LEU A 160 -11.41 -9.35 -4.69
CA LEU A 160 -10.12 -9.26 -4.01
C LEU A 160 -9.01 -9.64 -4.98
N ASP A 161 -8.13 -8.70 -5.30
CA ASP A 161 -7.02 -8.89 -6.24
C ASP A 161 -5.68 -8.63 -5.57
N ILE A 162 -4.79 -9.62 -5.59
CA ILE A 162 -3.47 -9.52 -4.96
C ILE A 162 -2.41 -9.28 -6.03
N ASN A 163 -1.63 -8.21 -5.86
CA ASN A 163 -0.51 -7.89 -6.71
C ASN A 163 0.59 -8.95 -6.55
N PRO A 164 1.01 -9.68 -7.60
CA PRO A 164 2.11 -10.64 -7.50
C PRO A 164 3.42 -10.02 -6.99
N TRP A 165 3.67 -8.74 -7.32
CA TRP A 165 4.85 -8.00 -6.84
C TRP A 165 4.77 -7.64 -5.34
N ALA A 166 3.65 -7.94 -4.66
CA ALA A 166 3.57 -7.96 -3.20
C ALA A 166 4.55 -8.95 -2.55
N TYR A 167 5.01 -9.94 -3.32
CA TYR A 167 6.07 -10.86 -2.90
C TYR A 167 7.33 -10.13 -2.42
N PHE A 168 7.74 -9.05 -3.09
CA PHE A 168 8.90 -8.33 -2.66
C PHE A 168 8.55 -7.20 -1.71
N ARG A 169 9.32 -7.04 -0.64
CA ARG A 169 9.03 -6.11 0.45
C ARG A 169 9.95 -4.88 0.40
N ASP A 170 9.99 -4.23 -0.75
CA ASP A 170 10.69 -2.97 -0.96
C ASP A 170 9.91 -2.09 -1.96
N ASN A 171 10.42 -0.88 -2.22
CA ASN A 171 9.78 0.08 -3.12
C ASN A 171 9.95 -0.32 -4.61
N GLY A 172 10.95 -1.14 -4.94
CA GLY A 172 11.23 -1.54 -6.32
C GLY A 172 11.35 -0.31 -7.24
N PRO A 173 10.76 -0.35 -8.46
CA PRO A 173 10.69 0.80 -9.36
C PRO A 173 9.59 1.83 -9.00
N GLY A 174 8.83 1.63 -7.92
CA GLY A 174 7.86 2.60 -7.39
C GLY A 174 6.43 2.51 -7.90
N HIS A 175 6.10 1.54 -8.76
CA HIS A 175 4.75 1.41 -9.33
C HIS A 175 3.92 0.25 -8.74
N ASN A 176 4.48 -0.53 -7.81
CA ASN A 176 3.82 -1.66 -7.13
C ASN A 176 3.82 -1.48 -5.60
N ILE A 177 3.55 -0.26 -5.14
CA ILE A 177 3.46 0.09 -3.72
C ILE A 177 2.28 -0.60 -3.04
N ILE A 178 1.13 -0.65 -3.73
CA ILE A 178 -0.08 -1.31 -3.24
C ILE A 178 0.03 -2.82 -3.43
N ASP A 179 -0.27 -3.56 -2.36
CA ASP A 179 -0.11 -5.01 -2.31
C ASP A 179 -1.38 -5.74 -2.76
N ALA A 180 -2.56 -5.18 -2.52
CA ALA A 180 -3.83 -5.75 -2.94
C ALA A 180 -4.92 -4.67 -3.07
N ARG A 181 -5.98 -4.99 -3.81
CA ARG A 181 -7.18 -4.16 -3.92
C ARG A 181 -8.44 -4.97 -3.66
N TRP A 182 -9.42 -4.30 -3.06
CA TRP A 182 -10.81 -4.76 -2.98
C TRP A 182 -11.65 -3.88 -3.89
N ILE A 183 -12.11 -4.41 -5.02
CA ILE A 183 -12.58 -3.62 -6.17
C ILE A 183 -14.07 -3.84 -6.36
N ASP A 184 -14.88 -2.77 -6.41
CA ASP A 184 -16.28 -2.84 -6.87
C ASP A 184 -16.30 -3.12 -8.37
N THR A 185 -16.82 -4.28 -8.76
CA THR A 185 -16.84 -4.72 -10.15
C THR A 185 -17.90 -4.00 -10.99
N THR A 186 -18.70 -3.13 -10.39
CA THR A 186 -19.77 -2.37 -11.06
C THR A 186 -19.25 -1.06 -11.65
N ASN A 187 -18.35 -0.37 -10.94
CA ASN A 187 -17.86 0.95 -11.33
C ASN A 187 -16.33 1.13 -11.22
N GLY A 188 -15.63 0.19 -10.59
CA GLY A 188 -14.18 0.19 -10.48
C GLY A 188 -13.60 0.95 -9.29
N LEU A 189 -14.40 1.59 -8.44
CA LEU A 189 -13.88 2.11 -7.16
C LEU A 189 -13.29 0.97 -6.34
N TYR A 190 -12.27 1.25 -5.51
CA TYR A 190 -11.60 0.23 -4.73
C TYR A 190 -11.14 0.71 -3.35
N ILE A 191 -10.79 -0.26 -2.51
CA ILE A 191 -9.99 -0.07 -1.29
C ILE A 191 -8.56 -0.53 -1.59
N ASP A 192 -7.59 0.30 -1.26
CA ASP A 192 -6.18 -0.08 -1.29
C ASP A 192 -5.81 -0.81 0.02
N ILE A 193 -5.13 -1.96 -0.14
CA ILE A 193 -4.67 -2.81 0.96
C ILE A 193 -3.14 -2.84 0.92
N THR A 194 -2.53 -2.28 1.95
CA THR A 194 -1.06 -2.23 2.09
C THR A 194 -0.60 -3.13 3.23
N ALA A 195 0.36 -4.02 2.97
CA ALA A 195 0.89 -4.88 4.02
C ALA A 195 2.10 -4.26 4.72
N LEU A 196 2.15 -4.45 6.04
CA LEU A 196 3.32 -4.16 6.86
C LEU A 196 4.13 -5.42 7.10
N SER A 197 5.46 -5.32 6.97
CA SER A 197 6.40 -6.41 7.25
C SER A 197 7.60 -5.90 8.05
N VAL A 198 8.32 -6.79 8.72
CA VAL A 198 9.60 -6.47 9.34
C VAL A 198 10.72 -6.72 8.32
N PHE A 199 11.26 -5.66 7.71
CA PHE A 199 12.25 -5.77 6.62
C PHE A 199 13.65 -6.19 7.10
N ASP A 200 14.04 -5.78 8.31
CA ASP A 200 15.31 -6.16 8.95
C ASP A 200 15.04 -6.76 10.34
N PRO A 201 14.61 -8.03 10.41
CA PRO A 201 14.28 -8.67 11.68
C PRO A 201 15.50 -8.90 12.59
N ARG A 202 16.73 -8.79 12.07
CA ARG A 202 17.94 -8.97 12.89
C ARG A 202 18.30 -7.71 13.65
N SER A 203 18.25 -6.55 13.00
CA SER A 203 18.64 -5.28 13.62
C SER A 203 17.45 -4.49 14.16
N LYS A 204 16.25 -4.68 13.60
CA LYS A 204 15.04 -3.91 13.91
C LYS A 204 13.80 -4.81 14.00
N PRO A 205 13.79 -5.81 14.91
CA PRO A 205 12.70 -6.80 15.01
C PRO A 205 11.35 -6.19 15.36
N ASP A 206 11.32 -4.98 15.89
CA ASP A 206 10.12 -4.28 16.36
C ASP A 206 9.60 -3.22 15.38
N GLN A 207 10.28 -3.01 14.23
CA GLN A 207 9.92 -2.01 13.23
C GLN A 207 9.19 -2.65 12.06
N TRP A 208 7.93 -2.27 11.90
CA TRP A 208 7.08 -2.62 10.77
C TRP A 208 7.19 -1.55 9.69
N GLU A 209 7.28 -1.97 8.42
CA GLU A 209 7.42 -1.06 7.29
C GLU A 209 6.56 -1.50 6.11
N CYS A 210 5.96 -0.53 5.40
CA CYS A 210 5.35 -0.75 4.10
C CYS A 210 6.31 -0.34 2.97
N LYS A 211 5.96 -0.68 1.72
CA LYS A 211 6.77 -0.35 0.55
C LYS A 211 6.93 1.16 0.30
N ASN A 212 6.03 1.98 0.84
CA ASN A 212 6.09 3.44 0.74
C ASN A 212 6.86 4.10 1.91
N HIS A 213 7.63 3.34 2.68
CA HIS A 213 8.46 3.84 3.78
C HIS A 213 7.71 4.36 5.01
N HIS A 214 6.41 4.11 5.14
CA HIS A 214 5.73 4.26 6.42
C HIS A 214 6.26 3.23 7.39
N LYS A 215 6.68 3.68 8.58
CA LYS A 215 7.34 2.88 9.61
C LYS A 215 6.62 3.04 10.92
N TYR A 216 6.42 1.93 11.61
CA TYR A 216 5.74 1.89 12.90
C TYR A 216 6.48 0.97 13.85
N LYS A 217 6.45 1.29 15.15
CA LYS A 217 6.86 0.33 16.17
C LYS A 217 5.72 -0.64 16.46
N THR A 218 6.08 -1.83 16.90
CA THR A 218 5.10 -2.87 17.29
C THR A 218 4.10 -2.35 18.33
N GLU A 219 4.56 -1.53 19.28
CA GLU A 219 3.71 -0.92 20.32
C GLU A 219 2.81 0.23 19.82
N ASP A 220 3.07 0.77 18.62
CA ASP A 220 2.20 1.79 18.02
C ASP A 220 0.98 1.12 17.37
N LEU A 221 1.18 -0.09 16.83
CA LEU A 221 0.16 -0.87 16.16
C LEU A 221 -0.63 -1.76 17.12
N PHE A 222 0.05 -2.55 17.96
CA PHE A 222 -0.55 -3.69 18.65
C PHE A 222 -0.63 -3.51 20.18
N PRO A 223 -1.66 -4.07 20.85
CA PRO A 223 -2.83 -4.73 20.24
C PRO A 223 -3.71 -3.71 19.53
N LEU A 224 -4.27 -4.09 18.37
CA LEU A 224 -5.26 -3.27 17.68
C LEU A 224 -6.47 -3.03 18.60
N ARG A 225 -7.12 -1.88 18.45
CA ARG A 225 -8.32 -1.50 19.21
C ARG A 225 -9.56 -1.71 18.36
N GLU A 226 -10.51 -2.45 18.90
CA GLU A 226 -11.84 -2.60 18.29
C GLU A 226 -12.63 -1.30 18.40
N THR A 227 -13.35 -0.96 17.33
CA THR A 227 -14.19 0.23 17.23
C THR A 227 -15.32 0.00 16.22
N SER A 228 -16.08 1.05 15.91
CA SER A 228 -17.07 1.07 14.83
C SER A 228 -16.61 2.04 13.74
N PHE A 229 -16.79 1.64 12.48
CA PHE A 229 -16.58 2.49 11.31
C PHE A 229 -17.67 2.18 10.28
N GLU A 230 -18.32 3.20 9.73
CA GLU A 230 -19.46 3.03 8.80
C GLU A 230 -20.57 2.10 9.33
N GLY A 231 -20.71 2.02 10.66
CA GLY A 231 -21.70 1.21 11.36
C GLY A 231 -21.44 -0.30 11.36
N VAL A 232 -20.19 -0.74 11.14
CA VAL A 232 -19.72 -2.12 11.36
C VAL A 232 -18.48 -2.12 12.27
N VAL A 233 -18.15 -3.29 12.81
CA VAL A 233 -16.93 -3.48 13.61
C VAL A 233 -15.70 -3.22 12.74
N ALA A 234 -14.77 -2.43 13.26
CA ALA A 234 -13.49 -2.11 12.63
C ALA A 234 -12.36 -2.17 13.66
N MET A 235 -11.12 -2.20 13.19
CA MET A 235 -9.93 -2.11 14.04
C MET A 235 -9.13 -0.86 13.70
N VAL A 236 -8.48 -0.29 14.70
CA VAL A 236 -7.51 0.81 14.56
C VAL A 236 -6.22 0.50 15.32
N PRO A 237 -5.07 1.11 14.94
CA PRO A 237 -3.81 0.96 15.67
C PRO A 237 -3.91 1.34 17.15
N TYR A 238 -3.04 0.80 18.02
CA TYR A 238 -3.05 1.12 19.45
C TYR A 238 -2.80 2.61 19.74
N LYS A 239 -1.80 3.21 19.09
CA LYS A 239 -1.42 4.64 19.21
C LYS A 239 -1.90 5.45 18.00
N TYR A 240 -3.16 5.25 17.60
CA TYR A 240 -3.73 5.91 16.42
C TYR A 240 -3.65 7.45 16.49
N GLN A 241 -3.71 8.06 17.69
CA GLN A 241 -3.64 9.51 17.84
C GLN A 241 -2.25 10.04 17.46
N GLU A 242 -1.20 9.41 17.99
CA GLU A 242 0.18 9.74 17.70
C GLU A 242 0.50 9.55 16.22
N MET A 243 0.04 8.44 15.62
CA MET A 243 0.21 8.18 14.18
C MET A 243 -0.45 9.26 13.32
N LEU A 244 -1.70 9.63 13.62
CA LEU A 244 -2.40 10.71 12.92
C LEU A 244 -1.72 12.07 13.09
N LEU A 245 -1.16 12.34 14.27
CA LEU A 245 -0.43 13.57 14.55
C LEU A 245 0.88 13.67 13.76
N GLU A 246 1.60 12.56 13.64
CA GLU A 246 2.83 12.48 12.85
C GLU A 246 2.57 12.65 11.35
N GLU A 247 1.49 12.04 10.84
CA GLU A 247 1.15 12.06 9.42
C GLU A 247 0.53 13.39 8.97
N TYR A 248 -0.47 13.90 9.70
CA TYR A 248 -1.27 15.04 9.25
C TYR A 248 -1.03 16.33 10.04
N SER A 249 -0.18 16.31 11.07
CA SER A 249 0.03 17.40 12.04
C SER A 249 -1.18 17.73 12.92
N LEU A 250 -0.94 18.37 14.07
CA LEU A 250 -1.97 18.87 15.00
C LEU A 250 -3.08 19.68 14.33
N LYS A 251 -2.76 20.41 13.25
CA LYS A 251 -3.73 21.30 12.59
C LYS A 251 -4.86 20.53 11.92
N SER A 252 -4.58 19.35 11.38
CA SER A 252 -5.57 18.52 10.68
C SER A 252 -6.49 17.75 11.63
N LEU A 253 -6.09 17.59 12.90
CA LEU A 253 -6.90 16.95 13.94
C LEU A 253 -7.77 17.91 14.74
N ALA A 254 -7.59 19.23 14.56
CA ALA A 254 -8.27 20.26 15.36
C ALA A 254 -9.07 21.29 14.54
N ARG A 255 -8.91 21.35 13.21
CA ARG A 255 -9.60 22.32 12.36
C ARG A 255 -10.72 21.67 11.55
N ILE A 256 -11.92 22.25 11.66
CA ILE A 256 -13.16 21.83 10.97
C ILE A 256 -13.30 22.51 9.58
N ASN A 257 -12.31 23.31 9.16
CA ASN A 257 -12.38 24.04 7.88
C ASN A 257 -11.85 23.15 6.75
N TYR A 258 -12.73 22.82 5.81
CA TYR A 258 -12.40 22.23 4.51
C TYR A 258 -12.46 23.31 3.41
N GLU A 259 -11.68 23.13 2.34
CA GLU A 259 -11.83 23.98 1.15
C GLU A 259 -13.24 23.78 0.55
N LYS A 260 -13.87 24.90 0.19
CA LYS A 260 -15.25 24.95 -0.31
C LYS A 260 -15.32 24.63 -1.79
#